data_AF-A0A6N2UMX6-F1
#
_entry.id   AF-A0A6N2UMX6-F1
#
_cell.length_a   1.000
_cell.length_b   1.000
_cell.length_c   1.000
_cell.angle_alpha   90.00
_cell.angle_beta   90.00
_cell.angle_gamma   90.00
#
_symmetry.space_group_name_H-M   'P 1'
#
loop_
_entity.id
_entity.type
_entity.pdbx_description
1 polymer ?
#
loop_
_entity_poly.entity_id
_entity_poly.type
_entity_poly.pdbx_seq_one_letter_code
_entity_poly.pdbx_strand_id
1 'polypeptide(L)'
;MKRVNVNITNTQKVSFEEICKPTSVSKTINRMPALEAEFKRVFGYDFTPFVLSDMIAECDKKEIKKLFKKIKTRYTNKYYLNIVLTSATDRANIVSKSTRLSISDWAFIDSVMTDTENDKTDTRGLSNFIFFLAFLIYCKNRNISITKPDMTDFSSPIFHVMGNKKWFKDKFCNMFDQLLTEKDIETTLDLFGGSGVLTGYIQDYCSKNNLNLESRYNDLDKNKLKFFKQLTTFPKELEHKCRKLLETYDYYNNKGDTESILKLKENAESLMSQKGLHGAAAFWYVNTTNKNGNVDKQKRKSLEEFAYASELYKNVIFERSNALYRLDKWYNDEKAFILVDPPYPYTLGYLHLLANEDFALEVHVKLYNKLLNAKATWVYFGRTDAPRSHRNNQNKKKLAFDDVQHLSFFDDAFQNKGLFYMDRKVNKNTERIVSNYPFEGFKPYVEERVSSSIEIEETEKVVLSPVEAEKPKEIVPSPVDAEETEVTVSSPVQIEETETVESTVHTESFHAKEIKTDNHETVIEEDTKKEHKECCVIKFFRKLFRCRE
;
A
#
# COMPACT_ATOMS: atom_id res chain seq x y z
N MET A 1 48.84 1.86 -54.22
CA MET A 1 48.62 1.24 -52.90
C MET A 1 48.60 -0.28 -53.06
N LYS A 2 49.20 -1.06 -52.14
CA LYS A 2 48.99 -2.52 -52.02
C LYS A 2 48.41 -2.81 -50.64
N ARG A 3 47.50 -3.79 -50.52
CA ARG A 3 46.94 -4.23 -49.24
C ARG A 3 48.03 -4.96 -48.44
N VAL A 4 48.13 -4.68 -47.14
CA VAL A 4 48.94 -5.45 -46.19
C VAL A 4 47.99 -6.36 -45.41
N ASN A 5 48.23 -7.67 -45.46
CA ASN A 5 47.53 -8.62 -44.60
C ASN A 5 48.08 -8.52 -43.18
N VAL A 6 47.25 -8.16 -42.20
CA VAL A 6 47.61 -8.27 -40.78
C VAL A 6 47.40 -9.72 -40.37
N ASN A 7 48.49 -10.41 -40.07
CA ASN A 7 48.46 -11.85 -39.79
C ASN A 7 48.02 -12.11 -38.33
N ILE A 8 46.79 -12.60 -38.13
CA ILE A 8 46.25 -12.93 -36.81
C ILE A 8 46.73 -14.33 -36.39
N THR A 9 47.92 -14.43 -35.78
CA THR A 9 48.31 -15.57 -34.91
C THR A 9 49.67 -15.31 -34.26
N ASN A 10 49.68 -14.85 -33.01
CA ASN A 10 50.77 -15.13 -32.04
C ASN A 10 50.39 -14.67 -30.62
N THR A 11 49.44 -15.38 -30.01
CA THR A 11 49.13 -15.21 -28.58
C THR A 11 50.14 -16.02 -27.77
N GLN A 12 51.06 -15.36 -27.05
CA GLN A 12 52.00 -16.07 -26.18
C GLN A 12 51.24 -16.89 -25.12
N LYS A 13 51.52 -18.20 -25.06
CA LYS A 13 51.13 -19.06 -23.94
C LYS A 13 52.03 -18.77 -22.74
N VAL A 14 51.64 -17.80 -21.92
CA VAL A 14 52.31 -17.51 -20.64
C VAL A 14 52.03 -18.65 -19.65
N SER A 15 53.04 -19.03 -18.85
CA SER A 15 52.89 -20.14 -17.91
C SER A 15 51.94 -19.81 -16.74
N PHE A 16 51.33 -20.85 -16.15
CA PHE A 16 50.45 -20.71 -14.98
C PHE A 16 51.16 -20.01 -13.81
N GLU A 17 52.41 -20.39 -13.56
CA GLU A 17 53.24 -19.88 -12.47
C GLU A 17 53.69 -18.42 -12.70
N GLU A 18 53.84 -17.99 -13.96
CA GLU A 18 54.02 -16.57 -14.27
C GLU A 18 52.75 -15.76 -14.05
N ILE A 19 51.57 -16.28 -14.42
CA ILE A 19 50.28 -15.59 -14.24
C ILE A 19 49.92 -15.44 -12.74
N CYS A 20 50.44 -16.32 -11.88
CA CYS A 20 50.27 -16.24 -10.43
C CYS A 20 51.22 -15.23 -9.73
N LYS A 21 52.20 -14.62 -10.42
CA LYS A 21 53.06 -13.59 -9.83
C LYS A 21 52.26 -12.30 -9.55
N PRO A 22 52.40 -11.65 -8.38
CA PRO A 22 51.63 -10.44 -8.05
C PRO A 22 51.78 -9.27 -9.05
N THR A 23 52.87 -9.25 -9.81
CA THR A 23 53.25 -8.21 -10.77
C THR A 23 52.81 -8.45 -12.21
N SER A 24 52.43 -9.68 -12.59
CA SER A 24 52.08 -10.05 -13.97
C SER A 24 50.59 -9.87 -14.30
N VAL A 25 49.80 -9.37 -13.35
CA VAL A 25 48.35 -9.16 -13.48
C VAL A 25 48.05 -7.99 -14.43
N SER A 26 48.16 -8.25 -15.72
CA SER A 26 47.99 -7.27 -16.79
C SER A 26 46.62 -6.58 -16.75
N LYS A 27 46.62 -5.27 -17.02
CA LYS A 27 45.46 -4.37 -16.96
C LYS A 27 44.39 -4.63 -18.03
N THR A 28 44.65 -5.54 -18.99
CA THR A 28 43.82 -5.74 -20.20
C THR A 28 42.99 -7.03 -20.25
N ILE A 29 43.09 -7.93 -19.26
CA ILE A 29 42.30 -9.18 -19.27
C ILE A 29 40.86 -8.90 -18.81
N ASN A 30 39.89 -9.03 -19.72
CA ASN A 30 38.47 -8.98 -19.34
C ASN A 30 38.08 -10.25 -18.56
N ARG A 31 37.72 -10.10 -17.29
CA ARG A 31 37.37 -11.20 -16.39
C ARG A 31 35.91 -11.64 -16.49
N MET A 32 35.05 -10.86 -17.18
CA MET A 32 33.62 -11.13 -17.23
C MET A 32 33.23 -12.46 -17.89
N PRO A 33 33.80 -12.90 -19.04
CA PRO A 33 33.38 -14.17 -19.65
C PRO A 33 33.59 -15.38 -18.73
N ALA A 34 34.71 -15.40 -18.00
CA ALA A 34 35.02 -16.43 -17.01
C ALA A 34 34.07 -16.39 -15.81
N LEU A 35 33.67 -15.18 -15.34
CA LEU A 35 32.66 -15.04 -14.29
C LEU A 35 31.25 -15.42 -14.77
N GLU A 36 30.87 -15.12 -16.02
CA GLU A 36 29.58 -15.53 -16.59
C GLU A 36 29.49 -17.06 -16.75
N ALA A 37 30.58 -17.71 -17.19
CA ALA A 37 30.66 -19.17 -17.29
C ALA A 37 30.61 -19.86 -15.92
N GLU A 38 31.38 -19.38 -14.94
CA GLU A 38 31.38 -19.92 -13.58
C GLU A 38 30.05 -19.63 -12.85
N PHE A 39 29.41 -18.48 -13.10
CA PHE A 39 28.05 -18.20 -12.66
C PHE A 39 27.07 -19.25 -13.21
N LYS A 40 27.11 -19.54 -14.52
CA LYS A 40 26.28 -20.59 -15.12
C LYS A 40 26.54 -21.96 -14.50
N ARG A 41 27.80 -22.32 -14.24
CA ARG A 41 28.19 -23.58 -13.57
C ARG A 41 27.65 -23.69 -12.14
N VAL A 42 27.50 -22.58 -11.42
CA VAL A 42 27.19 -22.55 -9.98
C VAL A 42 25.71 -22.27 -9.68
N PHE A 43 25.02 -21.57 -10.58
CA PHE A 43 23.59 -21.25 -10.44
C PHE A 43 22.68 -22.02 -11.42
N GLY A 44 23.23 -22.63 -12.48
CA GLY A 44 22.50 -23.47 -13.44
C GLY A 44 21.87 -22.73 -14.62
N TYR A 45 21.93 -21.40 -14.64
CA TYR A 45 21.34 -20.54 -15.68
C TYR A 45 22.31 -19.44 -16.15
N ASP A 46 22.08 -18.91 -17.35
CA ASP A 46 22.92 -17.86 -17.93
C ASP A 46 22.87 -16.55 -17.14
N PHE A 47 24.02 -15.89 -17.00
CA PHE A 47 24.09 -14.56 -16.39
C PHE A 47 23.35 -13.52 -17.26
N THR A 48 22.43 -12.78 -16.64
CA THR A 48 21.85 -11.56 -17.22
C THR A 48 21.78 -10.45 -16.16
N PRO A 49 21.75 -9.16 -16.56
CA PRO A 49 21.54 -8.07 -15.60
C PRO A 49 20.24 -8.20 -14.81
N PHE A 50 19.16 -8.69 -15.44
CA PHE A 50 17.86 -8.92 -14.79
C PHE A 50 17.94 -9.96 -13.67
N VAL A 51 18.53 -11.13 -13.98
CA VAL A 51 18.81 -12.20 -13.00
C VAL A 51 19.61 -11.67 -11.80
N LEU A 52 20.58 -10.77 -12.02
CA LEU A 52 21.33 -10.17 -10.92
C LEU A 52 20.51 -9.13 -10.13
N SER A 53 19.65 -8.33 -10.77
CA SER A 53 18.73 -7.43 -10.07
C SER A 53 17.79 -8.20 -9.13
N ASP A 54 17.28 -9.36 -9.57
CA ASP A 54 16.41 -10.23 -8.76
C ASP A 54 17.20 -10.82 -7.56
N MET A 55 18.40 -11.34 -7.79
CA MET A 55 19.29 -11.79 -6.71
C MET A 55 19.61 -10.65 -5.71
N ILE A 56 19.81 -9.42 -6.17
CA ILE A 56 20.04 -8.25 -5.33
C ILE A 56 18.80 -7.88 -4.51
N ALA A 57 17.60 -8.05 -5.05
CA ALA A 57 16.35 -7.81 -4.32
C ALA A 57 16.17 -8.81 -3.16
N GLU A 58 16.58 -10.07 -3.36
CA GLU A 58 16.53 -11.15 -2.35
C GLU A 58 17.66 -11.07 -1.30
N CYS A 59 18.75 -10.33 -1.55
CA CYS A 59 19.93 -10.24 -0.67
C CYS A 59 19.70 -9.48 0.66
N ASP A 60 20.23 -9.99 1.78
CA ASP A 60 20.32 -9.25 3.04
C ASP A 60 21.54 -8.32 3.06
N LYS A 61 21.25 -7.02 3.06
CA LYS A 61 22.26 -5.94 3.03
C LYS A 61 23.17 -5.92 4.27
N LYS A 62 22.68 -6.33 5.44
CA LYS A 62 23.44 -6.35 6.71
C LYS A 62 24.34 -7.57 6.79
N GLU A 63 23.82 -8.76 6.51
CA GLU A 63 24.59 -10.01 6.56
C GLU A 63 25.67 -10.02 5.47
N ILE A 64 25.40 -9.53 4.26
CA ILE A 64 26.44 -9.34 3.23
C ILE A 64 27.54 -8.38 3.71
N LYS A 65 27.20 -7.21 4.29
CA LYS A 65 28.20 -6.29 4.88
C LYS A 65 29.04 -6.95 5.98
N LYS A 66 28.40 -7.72 6.85
CA LYS A 66 29.02 -8.46 7.97
C LYS A 66 29.95 -9.56 7.47
N LEU A 67 29.55 -10.30 6.43
CA LEU A 67 30.39 -11.29 5.74
C LEU A 67 31.58 -10.64 5.05
N PHE A 68 31.38 -9.59 4.24
CA PHE A 68 32.48 -8.82 3.64
C PHE A 68 33.46 -8.32 4.70
N LYS A 69 32.98 -7.72 5.81
CA LYS A 69 33.85 -7.25 6.91
C LYS A 69 34.62 -8.40 7.58
N LYS A 70 33.96 -9.53 7.87
CA LYS A 70 34.56 -10.73 8.50
C LYS A 70 35.57 -11.43 7.61
N ILE A 71 35.42 -11.33 6.28
CA ILE A 71 36.35 -11.92 5.31
C ILE A 71 37.49 -10.95 4.99
N LYS A 72 37.26 -9.63 5.01
CA LYS A 72 38.31 -8.61 4.82
C LYS A 72 39.37 -8.57 5.93
N THR A 73 39.03 -8.96 7.15
CA THR A 73 40.03 -9.18 8.21
C THR A 73 40.88 -10.45 8.00
N ARG A 74 40.66 -11.18 6.89
CA ARG A 74 41.40 -12.39 6.51
C ARG A 74 42.03 -12.29 5.11
N TYR A 75 41.36 -11.66 4.14
CA TYR A 75 41.80 -11.56 2.74
C TYR A 75 41.26 -10.30 2.04
N THR A 76 42.01 -9.70 1.10
CA THR A 76 41.52 -8.51 0.34
C THR A 76 40.47 -8.88 -0.71
N ASN A 77 39.78 -7.88 -1.28
CA ASN A 77 38.78 -8.06 -2.35
C ASN A 77 39.24 -8.96 -3.52
N LYS A 78 40.54 -9.01 -3.84
CA LYS A 78 41.11 -9.86 -4.90
C LYS A 78 40.96 -11.37 -4.64
N TYR A 79 40.77 -11.78 -3.38
CA TYR A 79 40.68 -13.18 -2.96
C TYR A 79 39.54 -13.95 -3.63
N TYR A 80 38.30 -13.43 -3.56
CA TYR A 80 37.14 -14.06 -4.21
C TYR A 80 37.36 -14.19 -5.72
N LEU A 81 37.81 -13.09 -6.34
CA LEU A 81 38.02 -13.02 -7.78
C LEU A 81 39.12 -13.98 -8.24
N ASN A 82 40.14 -14.24 -7.41
CA ASN A 82 41.15 -15.24 -7.72
C ASN A 82 40.63 -16.68 -7.54
N ILE A 83 39.88 -16.99 -6.47
CA ILE A 83 39.24 -18.30 -6.25
C ILE A 83 38.29 -18.66 -7.39
N VAL A 84 37.41 -17.73 -7.76
CA VAL A 84 36.38 -17.93 -8.79
C VAL A 84 36.99 -17.99 -10.19
N LEU A 85 38.19 -17.44 -10.41
CA LEU A 85 38.92 -17.56 -11.66
C LEU A 85 39.92 -18.74 -11.71
N THR A 86 40.20 -19.43 -10.58
CA THR A 86 41.00 -20.67 -10.61
C THR A 86 40.24 -21.88 -11.17
N SER A 87 38.91 -21.86 -11.20
CA SER A 87 38.06 -22.89 -11.84
C SER A 87 37.77 -22.64 -13.33
N ALA A 88 37.96 -21.40 -13.82
CA ALA A 88 37.56 -21.01 -15.17
C ALA A 88 38.69 -21.21 -16.21
N THR A 89 38.47 -22.14 -17.16
CA THR A 89 39.38 -22.48 -18.26
C THR A 89 39.51 -21.38 -19.31
N ASP A 90 38.41 -20.74 -19.69
CA ASP A 90 38.34 -19.86 -20.85
C ASP A 90 38.51 -18.38 -20.50
N ARG A 91 39.76 -17.92 -20.57
CA ARG A 91 40.14 -16.51 -20.34
C ARG A 91 40.28 -15.73 -21.67
N ALA A 92 39.25 -15.81 -22.51
CA ALA A 92 39.23 -15.17 -23.82
C ALA A 92 38.91 -13.65 -23.75
N ASN A 93 39.63 -12.84 -24.53
CA ASN A 93 39.36 -11.41 -24.66
C ASN A 93 38.13 -11.14 -25.54
N ILE A 94 36.96 -11.01 -24.92
CA ILE A 94 35.74 -10.52 -25.57
C ILE A 94 35.42 -9.10 -25.09
N VAL A 95 34.92 -8.25 -26.00
CA VAL A 95 34.62 -6.83 -25.77
C VAL A 95 33.58 -6.65 -24.65
N SER A 96 33.68 -5.55 -23.90
CA SER A 96 32.82 -5.23 -22.76
C SER A 96 31.33 -5.17 -23.13
N LYS A 97 30.55 -6.16 -22.66
CA LYS A 97 29.08 -6.02 -22.58
C LYS A 97 28.74 -4.86 -21.65
N SER A 98 27.95 -3.90 -22.13
CA SER A 98 27.43 -2.81 -21.30
C SER A 98 26.50 -3.38 -20.21
N THR A 99 26.96 -3.38 -18.96
CA THR A 99 26.22 -3.96 -17.83
C THR A 99 25.13 -2.98 -17.36
N ARG A 100 23.95 -3.09 -17.96
CA ARG A 100 22.78 -2.23 -17.70
C ARG A 100 22.00 -2.66 -16.44
N LEU A 101 22.67 -2.67 -15.29
CA LEU A 101 22.03 -2.69 -13.97
C LEU A 101 21.40 -1.33 -13.67
N SER A 102 20.43 -1.28 -12.75
CA SER A 102 19.79 -0.03 -12.35
C SER A 102 20.64 0.79 -11.39
N ILE A 103 20.29 2.07 -11.18
CA ILE A 103 21.01 2.95 -10.25
C ILE A 103 20.87 2.45 -8.80
N SER A 104 19.74 1.84 -8.43
CA SER A 104 19.58 1.23 -7.11
C SER A 104 20.40 -0.05 -6.93
N ASP A 105 20.61 -0.82 -7.98
CA ASP A 105 21.47 -2.02 -7.94
C ASP A 105 22.94 -1.62 -7.75
N TRP A 106 23.42 -0.64 -8.51
CA TRP A 106 24.75 -0.05 -8.31
C TRP A 106 24.90 0.52 -6.90
N ALA A 107 23.94 1.33 -6.44
CA ALA A 107 23.94 1.87 -5.08
C ALA A 107 23.82 0.78 -3.99
N PHE A 108 23.21 -0.37 -4.27
CA PHE A 108 23.27 -1.54 -3.39
C PHE A 108 24.70 -2.09 -3.34
N ILE A 109 25.24 -2.49 -4.49
CA ILE A 109 26.58 -3.07 -4.66
C ILE A 109 27.64 -2.19 -3.98
N ASP A 110 27.74 -0.92 -4.38
CA ASP A 110 28.74 0.02 -3.87
C ASP A 110 28.59 0.27 -2.36
N SER A 111 27.37 0.16 -1.82
CA SER A 111 27.13 0.32 -0.39
C SER A 111 27.36 -0.95 0.44
N VAL A 112 27.40 -2.16 -0.14
CA VAL A 112 27.76 -3.41 0.58
C VAL A 112 29.23 -3.75 0.43
N MET A 113 29.82 -3.39 -0.71
CA MET A 113 31.26 -3.18 -0.84
C MET A 113 31.71 -2.15 0.21
N THR A 114 32.96 -2.27 0.65
CA THR A 114 33.49 -1.48 1.78
C THR A 114 34.78 -0.80 1.39
N ASP A 115 34.85 0.50 1.67
CA ASP A 115 35.96 1.37 1.37
C ASP A 115 37.03 1.32 2.48
N THR A 116 38.09 0.53 2.27
CA THR A 116 39.38 0.76 2.95
C THR A 116 40.39 1.32 1.95
N GLU A 117 41.44 1.99 2.40
CA GLU A 117 42.46 2.53 1.48
C GLU A 117 43.18 1.41 0.70
N ASN A 118 43.45 0.29 1.37
CA ASN A 118 44.02 -0.91 0.75
C ASN A 118 43.10 -1.48 -0.35
N ASP A 119 41.79 -1.53 -0.11
CA ASP A 119 40.82 -1.91 -1.14
C ASP A 119 40.78 -0.89 -2.27
N LYS A 120 40.82 0.43 -1.98
CA LYS A 120 40.87 1.49 -3.00
C LYS A 120 42.11 1.42 -3.88
N THR A 121 43.24 0.93 -3.36
CA THR A 121 44.41 0.62 -4.21
C THR A 121 44.26 -0.68 -4.99
N ASP A 122 43.62 -1.71 -4.40
CA ASP A 122 43.39 -3.02 -5.03
C ASP A 122 42.32 -3.00 -6.14
N THR A 123 41.32 -2.12 -6.07
CA THR A 123 40.22 -2.00 -7.04
C THR A 123 40.48 -0.98 -8.16
N ARG A 124 41.61 -0.25 -8.17
CA ARG A 124 41.96 0.72 -9.23
C ARG A 124 41.89 0.09 -10.62
N GLY A 125 40.86 0.46 -11.40
CA GLY A 125 40.62 -0.03 -12.75
C GLY A 125 39.69 -1.26 -12.87
N LEU A 126 39.10 -1.73 -11.76
CA LEU A 126 38.12 -2.81 -11.74
C LEU A 126 36.81 -2.33 -11.09
N SER A 127 35.66 -2.71 -11.67
CA SER A 127 34.36 -2.32 -11.13
C SER A 127 33.97 -3.16 -9.91
N ASN A 128 33.35 -2.54 -8.91
CA ASN A 128 32.79 -3.19 -7.72
C ASN A 128 31.85 -4.37 -8.06
N PHE A 129 31.09 -4.27 -9.17
CA PHE A 129 30.24 -5.33 -9.70
C PHE A 129 30.99 -6.63 -9.99
N ILE A 130 32.25 -6.58 -10.47
CA ILE A 130 33.07 -7.77 -10.76
C ILE A 130 33.37 -8.54 -9.46
N PHE A 131 33.68 -7.83 -8.38
CA PHE A 131 33.93 -8.42 -7.07
C PHE A 131 32.65 -8.91 -6.40
N PHE A 132 31.53 -8.19 -6.56
CA PHE A 132 30.23 -8.60 -6.05
C PHE A 132 29.74 -9.90 -6.72
N LEU A 133 29.85 -10.01 -8.05
CA LEU A 133 29.50 -11.23 -8.78
C LEU A 133 30.36 -12.43 -8.33
N ALA A 134 31.68 -12.23 -8.15
CA ALA A 134 32.56 -13.25 -7.60
C ALA A 134 32.20 -13.62 -6.14
N PHE A 135 31.75 -12.66 -5.32
CA PHE A 135 31.27 -12.91 -3.97
C PHE A 135 29.97 -13.75 -3.95
N LEU A 136 29.00 -13.47 -4.82
CA LEU A 136 27.78 -14.29 -4.95
C LEU A 136 28.12 -15.75 -5.29
N ILE A 137 29.00 -15.95 -6.28
CA ILE A 137 29.49 -17.27 -6.68
C ILE A 137 30.22 -17.98 -5.53
N TYR A 138 31.08 -17.26 -4.79
CA TYR A 138 31.77 -17.80 -3.62
C TYR A 138 30.80 -18.24 -2.53
N CYS A 139 29.80 -17.42 -2.19
CA CYS A 139 28.80 -17.75 -1.18
C CYS A 139 27.98 -18.99 -1.57
N LYS A 140 27.53 -19.09 -2.82
CA LYS A 140 26.79 -20.26 -3.33
C LYS A 140 27.65 -21.54 -3.30
N ASN A 141 28.90 -21.49 -3.79
CA ASN A 141 29.85 -22.61 -3.73
C ASN A 141 30.18 -23.05 -2.27
N ARG A 142 30.01 -22.18 -1.27
CA ARG A 142 30.26 -22.45 0.15
C ARG A 142 29.00 -22.72 0.97
N ASN A 143 27.83 -22.77 0.32
CA ASN A 143 26.51 -22.83 0.95
C ASN A 143 26.30 -21.78 2.07
N ILE A 144 26.85 -20.58 1.88
CA ILE A 144 26.67 -19.44 2.78
C ILE A 144 25.38 -18.73 2.38
N SER A 145 24.38 -18.75 3.26
CA SER A 145 23.18 -17.93 3.05
C SER A 145 23.51 -16.44 3.12
N ILE A 146 23.01 -15.71 2.14
CA ILE A 146 23.14 -14.25 1.98
C ILE A 146 21.81 -13.58 1.59
N THR A 147 20.74 -14.37 1.45
CA THR A 147 19.39 -13.88 1.24
C THR A 147 18.83 -13.33 2.54
N LYS A 148 17.77 -12.53 2.43
CA LYS A 148 16.89 -12.21 3.57
C LYS A 148 16.33 -13.51 4.15
N PRO A 149 16.11 -13.59 5.47
CA PRO A 149 15.26 -14.65 6.02
C PRO A 149 13.84 -14.48 5.46
N ASP A 150 13.13 -15.60 5.30
CA ASP A 150 11.71 -15.57 4.96
C ASP A 150 10.94 -14.78 6.04
N MET A 151 9.94 -13.99 5.63
CA MET A 151 9.13 -13.24 6.59
C MET A 151 8.18 -14.19 7.31
N THR A 152 8.24 -14.19 8.64
CA THR A 152 7.43 -15.05 9.52
C THR A 152 6.37 -14.25 10.29
N ASP A 153 6.17 -12.98 9.95
CA ASP A 153 5.21 -12.09 10.59
C ASP A 153 4.76 -10.99 9.62
N PHE A 154 3.45 -10.85 9.42
CA PHE A 154 2.91 -9.83 8.53
C PHE A 154 2.96 -8.47 9.23
N SER A 155 3.98 -7.66 8.96
CA SER A 155 4.27 -6.49 9.78
C SER A 155 3.54 -5.23 9.32
N SER A 156 3.22 -5.13 8.01
CA SER A 156 2.87 -3.86 7.36
C SER A 156 1.84 -4.00 6.25
N PRO A 157 0.92 -3.02 6.08
CA PRO A 157 0.00 -3.02 4.95
C PRO A 157 0.78 -2.90 3.62
N ILE A 158 0.46 -3.81 2.71
CA ILE A 158 1.10 -3.96 1.39
C ILE A 158 0.99 -2.71 0.49
N PHE A 159 -0.07 -1.92 0.64
CA PHE A 159 -0.17 -0.55 0.15
C PHE A 159 -0.83 0.32 1.21
N HIS A 160 -0.51 1.62 1.20
CA HIS A 160 -1.03 2.55 2.19
C HIS A 160 -2.45 3.01 1.86
N VAL A 161 -3.35 2.96 2.85
CA VAL A 161 -4.66 3.60 2.83
C VAL A 161 -4.85 4.38 4.13
N MET A 162 -5.51 5.53 4.07
CA MET A 162 -5.85 6.31 5.26
C MET A 162 -6.81 5.51 6.16
N GLY A 163 -6.64 5.60 7.49
CA GLY A 163 -7.43 4.84 8.46
C GLY A 163 -6.94 3.42 8.78
N ASN A 164 -5.96 2.87 8.03
CA ASN A 164 -5.48 1.49 8.23
C ASN A 164 -5.14 1.15 9.69
N LYS A 165 -5.55 -0.05 10.12
CA LYS A 165 -5.45 -0.55 11.50
C LYS A 165 -4.12 -1.22 11.84
N LYS A 166 -3.00 -0.85 11.20
CA LYS A 166 -1.66 -1.40 11.55
C LYS A 166 -1.33 -1.23 13.05
N TRP A 167 -1.76 -0.13 13.64
CA TRP A 167 -1.54 0.17 15.07
C TRP A 167 -2.25 -0.79 16.03
N PHE A 168 -3.16 -1.63 15.53
CA PHE A 168 -4.04 -2.48 16.34
C PHE A 168 -3.65 -3.96 16.35
N LYS A 169 -2.59 -4.38 15.61
CA LYS A 169 -2.24 -5.80 15.37
C LYS A 169 -2.37 -6.68 16.63
N ASP A 170 -1.58 -6.39 17.66
CA ASP A 170 -1.42 -7.29 18.80
C ASP A 170 -2.76 -7.49 19.55
N LYS A 171 -3.52 -6.42 19.79
CA LYS A 171 -4.84 -6.54 20.45
C LYS A 171 -5.90 -7.14 19.53
N PHE A 172 -5.82 -6.93 18.21
CA PHE A 172 -6.69 -7.59 17.24
C PHE A 172 -6.46 -9.10 17.22
N CYS A 173 -5.20 -9.56 17.19
CA CYS A 173 -4.85 -10.98 17.28
C CYS A 173 -5.36 -11.60 18.59
N ASN A 174 -5.18 -10.93 19.74
CA ASN A 174 -5.71 -11.43 21.01
C ASN A 174 -7.24 -11.50 21.06
N MET A 175 -7.94 -10.52 20.46
CA MET A 175 -9.41 -10.57 20.31
C MET A 175 -9.86 -11.73 19.42
N PHE A 176 -9.12 -11.97 18.34
CA PHE A 176 -9.43 -13.03 17.39
C PHE A 176 -9.16 -14.43 17.98
N ASP A 177 -8.07 -14.60 18.73
CA ASP A 177 -7.77 -15.81 19.50
C ASP A 177 -8.84 -16.12 20.56
N GLN A 178 -9.25 -15.10 21.33
CA GLN A 178 -10.38 -15.21 22.25
C GLN A 178 -11.65 -15.69 21.51
N LEU A 179 -11.95 -15.09 20.35
CA LEU A 179 -13.15 -15.43 19.58
C LEU A 179 -13.13 -16.88 19.08
N LEU A 180 -11.99 -17.37 18.58
CA LEU A 180 -11.83 -18.75 18.13
C LEU A 180 -11.81 -19.77 19.28
N THR A 181 -11.47 -19.33 20.49
CA THR A 181 -11.51 -20.15 21.70
C THR A 181 -12.94 -20.28 22.26
N GLU A 182 -13.75 -19.23 22.15
CA GLU A 182 -15.11 -19.18 22.72
C GLU A 182 -16.24 -19.43 21.70
N LYS A 183 -15.97 -19.36 20.38
CA LYS A 183 -16.96 -19.57 19.31
C LYS A 183 -16.43 -20.36 18.11
N ASP A 184 -17.34 -21.16 17.56
CA ASP A 184 -17.19 -21.91 16.31
C ASP A 184 -17.34 -20.98 15.08
N ILE A 185 -16.35 -20.11 14.86
CA ILE A 185 -16.29 -19.21 13.69
C ILE A 185 -15.70 -19.95 12.50
N GLU A 186 -16.44 -20.00 11.39
CA GLU A 186 -16.02 -20.62 10.11
C GLU A 186 -15.63 -19.58 9.05
N THR A 187 -16.18 -18.36 9.14
CA THR A 187 -16.00 -17.30 8.12
C THR A 187 -15.67 -15.96 8.75
N THR A 188 -14.78 -15.19 8.11
CA THR A 188 -14.52 -13.79 8.45
C THR A 188 -14.82 -12.88 7.27
N LEU A 189 -15.45 -11.73 7.51
CA LEU A 189 -15.84 -10.75 6.50
C LEU A 189 -15.27 -9.36 6.82
N ASP A 190 -14.27 -8.94 6.04
CA ASP A 190 -13.72 -7.58 6.07
C ASP A 190 -14.57 -6.69 5.15
N LEU A 191 -15.56 -6.00 5.73
CA LEU A 191 -16.66 -5.36 4.99
C LEU A 191 -16.21 -4.10 4.21
N PHE A 192 -15.11 -3.48 4.67
CA PHE A 192 -14.50 -2.27 4.13
C PHE A 192 -12.98 -2.45 4.01
N GLY A 193 -12.56 -3.50 3.28
CA GLY A 193 -11.22 -4.07 3.37
C GLY A 193 -10.04 -3.11 3.21
N GLY A 194 -10.18 -2.02 2.44
CA GLY A 194 -9.26 -0.88 2.50
C GLY A 194 -7.83 -1.23 2.05
N SER A 195 -6.94 -1.51 3.01
CA SER A 195 -5.55 -1.97 2.76
C SER A 195 -5.33 -3.48 2.93
N GLY A 196 -6.39 -4.22 3.30
CA GLY A 196 -6.38 -5.65 3.65
C GLY A 196 -5.80 -5.95 5.03
N VAL A 197 -5.34 -4.95 5.78
CA VAL A 197 -4.46 -5.18 6.94
C VAL A 197 -5.06 -6.07 8.03
N LEU A 198 -6.38 -6.00 8.28
CA LEU A 198 -7.05 -6.89 9.25
C LEU A 198 -7.26 -8.30 8.67
N THR A 199 -7.73 -8.41 7.42
CA THR A 199 -7.74 -9.69 6.66
C THR A 199 -6.37 -10.38 6.70
N GLY A 200 -5.29 -9.63 6.51
CA GLY A 200 -3.92 -10.12 6.57
C GLY A 200 -3.50 -10.58 7.96
N TYR A 201 -3.94 -9.92 9.03
CA TYR A 201 -3.69 -10.40 10.40
C TYR A 201 -4.47 -11.66 10.75
N ILE A 202 -5.69 -11.83 10.22
CA ILE A 202 -6.44 -13.10 10.32
C ILE A 202 -5.65 -14.23 9.64
N GLN A 203 -5.24 -14.04 8.39
CA GLN A 203 -4.53 -15.07 7.62
C GLN A 203 -3.12 -15.35 8.17
N ASP A 204 -2.41 -14.34 8.68
CA ASP A 204 -1.13 -14.48 9.42
C ASP A 204 -1.34 -15.35 10.68
N TYR A 205 -2.43 -15.11 11.44
CA TYR A 205 -2.79 -15.91 12.62
C TYR A 205 -3.16 -17.36 12.27
N CYS A 206 -4.01 -17.55 11.26
CA CYS A 206 -4.43 -18.88 10.81
C CYS A 206 -3.24 -19.69 10.27
N SER A 207 -2.36 -19.07 9.48
CA SER A 207 -1.15 -19.71 8.94
C SER A 207 -0.21 -20.19 10.04
N LYS A 208 0.04 -19.37 11.08
CA LYS A 208 0.91 -19.73 12.22
C LYS A 208 0.34 -20.87 13.08
N ASN A 209 -0.98 -20.99 13.15
CA ASN A 209 -1.68 -21.98 13.99
C ASN A 209 -2.25 -23.17 13.20
N ASN A 210 -1.94 -23.30 11.90
CA ASN A 210 -2.49 -24.31 10.99
C ASN A 210 -4.03 -24.37 10.93
N LEU A 211 -4.69 -23.23 11.09
CA LEU A 211 -6.15 -23.12 11.03
C LEU A 211 -6.62 -22.90 9.58
N ASN A 212 -7.72 -23.54 9.21
CA ASN A 212 -8.40 -23.30 7.93
C ASN A 212 -9.68 -22.50 8.18
N LEU A 213 -9.76 -21.29 7.63
CA LEU A 213 -10.86 -20.35 7.89
C LEU A 213 -11.15 -19.53 6.63
N GLU A 214 -12.42 -19.38 6.26
CA GLU A 214 -12.79 -18.65 5.05
C GLU A 214 -12.71 -17.13 5.29
N SER A 215 -11.72 -16.46 4.69
CA SER A 215 -11.63 -14.99 4.75
C SER A 215 -12.15 -14.32 3.48
N ARG A 216 -13.07 -13.38 3.66
CA ARG A 216 -13.71 -12.59 2.61
C ARG A 216 -13.32 -11.12 2.74
N TYR A 217 -12.77 -10.55 1.68
CA TYR A 217 -12.43 -9.14 1.57
C TYR A 217 -13.46 -8.44 0.68
N ASN A 218 -14.15 -7.42 1.18
CA ASN A 218 -15.08 -6.60 0.39
C ASN A 218 -14.59 -5.14 0.28
N ASP A 219 -14.54 -4.61 -0.94
CA ASP A 219 -14.30 -3.17 -1.17
C ASP A 219 -14.97 -2.69 -2.47
N LEU A 220 -15.33 -1.40 -2.54
CA LEU A 220 -15.92 -0.79 -3.73
C LEU A 220 -14.87 -0.42 -4.80
N ASP A 221 -13.63 -0.12 -4.40
CA ASP A 221 -12.56 0.22 -5.33
C ASP A 221 -12.01 -1.01 -6.05
N LYS A 222 -12.38 -1.11 -7.32
CA LYS A 222 -11.91 -2.11 -8.28
C LYS A 222 -10.38 -2.21 -8.35
N ASN A 223 -9.64 -1.14 -8.05
CA ASN A 223 -8.18 -1.12 -8.20
C ASN A 223 -7.46 -1.84 -7.04
N LYS A 224 -7.99 -1.80 -5.81
CA LYS A 224 -7.55 -2.67 -4.70
C LYS A 224 -7.67 -4.14 -5.09
N LEU A 225 -8.85 -4.57 -5.57
CA LEU A 225 -9.08 -5.96 -5.98
C LEU A 225 -8.18 -6.39 -7.16
N LYS A 226 -7.98 -5.51 -8.17
CA LYS A 226 -6.98 -5.76 -9.22
C LYS A 226 -5.59 -5.98 -8.62
N PHE A 227 -5.17 -5.13 -7.68
CA PHE A 227 -3.87 -5.23 -7.04
C PHE A 227 -3.72 -6.57 -6.30
N PHE A 228 -4.68 -6.93 -5.44
CA PHE A 228 -4.68 -8.22 -4.74
C PHE A 228 -4.62 -9.40 -5.71
N LYS A 229 -5.44 -9.41 -6.78
CA LYS A 229 -5.39 -10.46 -7.81
C LYS A 229 -4.01 -10.55 -8.49
N GLN A 230 -3.29 -9.45 -8.66
CA GLN A 230 -1.95 -9.49 -9.25
C GLN A 230 -0.87 -9.89 -8.23
N LEU A 231 -1.03 -9.53 -6.96
CA LEU A 231 -0.17 -9.98 -5.88
C LEU A 231 -0.20 -11.50 -5.72
N THR A 232 -1.40 -12.10 -5.67
CA THR A 232 -1.56 -13.55 -5.42
C THR A 232 -1.30 -14.43 -6.65
N THR A 233 -1.22 -13.83 -7.85
CA THR A 233 -0.90 -14.59 -9.09
C THR A 233 0.55 -14.40 -9.52
N PHE A 234 1.11 -13.19 -9.38
CA PHE A 234 2.39 -12.78 -9.97
C PHE A 234 3.18 -11.83 -9.03
N PRO A 235 3.52 -12.26 -7.79
CA PRO A 235 4.09 -11.38 -6.78
C PRO A 235 5.43 -10.78 -7.20
N LYS A 236 6.34 -11.60 -7.75
CA LYS A 236 7.69 -11.15 -8.16
C LYS A 236 7.65 -10.18 -9.33
N GLU A 237 6.80 -10.44 -10.32
CA GLU A 237 6.63 -9.58 -11.51
C GLU A 237 5.94 -8.26 -11.13
N LEU A 238 5.02 -8.28 -10.17
CA LEU A 238 4.39 -7.08 -9.61
C LEU A 238 5.42 -6.25 -8.83
N GLU A 239 6.16 -6.87 -7.92
CA GLU A 239 7.24 -6.24 -7.15
C GLU A 239 8.28 -5.59 -8.08
N HIS A 240 8.71 -6.32 -9.11
CA HIS A 240 9.68 -5.85 -10.09
C HIS A 240 9.18 -4.63 -10.89
N LYS A 241 7.90 -4.60 -11.29
CA LYS A 241 7.31 -3.42 -11.96
C LYS A 241 7.16 -2.23 -10.99
N CYS A 242 6.87 -2.46 -9.71
CA CYS A 242 6.91 -1.42 -8.68
C CYS A 242 8.33 -0.88 -8.44
N ARG A 243 9.35 -1.74 -8.37
CA ARG A 243 10.77 -1.36 -8.25
C ARG A 243 11.21 -0.46 -9.40
N LYS A 244 10.85 -0.79 -10.65
CA LYS A 244 11.13 0.04 -11.83
C LYS A 244 10.51 1.45 -11.79
N LEU A 245 9.31 1.60 -11.20
CA LEU A 245 8.73 2.94 -10.97
C LEU A 245 9.51 3.73 -9.90
N LEU A 246 9.98 3.06 -8.85
CA LEU A 246 10.84 3.68 -7.83
C LEU A 246 12.23 4.04 -8.35
N GLU A 247 12.84 3.24 -9.23
CA GLU A 247 14.11 3.56 -9.91
C GLU A 247 13.98 4.83 -10.76
N THR A 248 12.83 4.97 -11.43
CA THR A 248 12.50 6.16 -12.22
C THR A 248 12.38 7.39 -11.31
N TYR A 249 11.68 7.25 -10.18
CA TYR A 249 11.60 8.29 -9.16
C TYR A 249 12.98 8.67 -8.60
N ASP A 250 13.78 7.69 -8.17
CA ASP A 250 15.10 7.89 -7.58
C ASP A 250 16.03 8.63 -8.57
N TYR A 251 15.96 8.32 -9.87
CA TYR A 251 16.69 9.02 -10.93
C TYR A 251 16.33 10.51 -11.03
N TYR A 252 15.05 10.87 -11.05
CA TYR A 252 14.61 12.27 -11.13
C TYR A 252 14.88 13.02 -9.81
N ASN A 253 14.62 12.38 -8.67
CA ASN A 253 14.90 12.91 -7.33
C ASN A 253 16.39 13.25 -7.14
N ASN A 254 17.29 12.36 -7.59
CA ASN A 254 18.73 12.60 -7.52
C ASN A 254 19.23 13.72 -8.46
N LYS A 255 18.38 14.20 -9.38
CA LYS A 255 18.63 15.37 -10.25
C LYS A 255 17.91 16.64 -9.80
N GLY A 256 17.08 16.58 -8.75
CA GLY A 256 16.21 17.68 -8.35
C GLY A 256 15.08 17.98 -9.33
N ASP A 257 14.77 17.05 -10.25
CA ASP A 257 13.79 17.23 -11.33
C ASP A 257 12.35 17.01 -10.82
N THR A 258 11.81 18.05 -10.18
CA THR A 258 10.47 18.03 -9.57
C THR A 258 9.33 17.99 -10.59
N GLU A 259 9.51 18.54 -11.80
CA GLU A 259 8.52 18.43 -12.87
C GLU A 259 8.37 16.97 -13.30
N SER A 260 9.48 16.27 -13.58
CA SER A 260 9.42 14.87 -13.98
C SER A 260 8.92 13.95 -12.86
N ILE A 261 9.14 14.27 -11.58
CA ILE A 261 8.55 13.53 -10.45
C ILE A 261 7.02 13.67 -10.42
N LEU A 262 6.50 14.89 -10.55
CA LEU A 262 5.06 15.12 -10.58
C LEU A 262 4.43 14.42 -11.81
N LYS A 263 5.06 14.57 -12.97
CA LYS A 263 4.65 13.95 -14.23
C LYS A 263 4.69 12.42 -14.20
N LEU A 264 5.68 11.83 -13.53
CA LEU A 264 5.78 10.39 -13.26
C LEU A 264 4.58 9.91 -12.42
N LYS A 265 4.12 10.71 -11.45
CA LYS A 265 2.92 10.42 -10.67
C LYS A 265 1.63 10.57 -11.49
N GLU A 266 1.44 11.68 -12.21
CA GLU A 266 0.26 11.91 -13.08
C GLU A 266 0.06 10.78 -14.10
N ASN A 267 1.15 10.33 -14.73
CA ASN A 267 1.10 9.22 -15.67
C ASN A 267 0.73 7.91 -14.95
N ALA A 268 1.26 7.65 -13.73
CA ALA A 268 0.85 6.48 -12.95
C ALA A 268 -0.63 6.53 -12.55
N GLU A 269 -1.16 7.70 -12.15
CA GLU A 269 -2.59 7.89 -11.85
C GLU A 269 -3.47 7.54 -13.06
N SER A 270 -3.09 7.95 -14.27
CA SER A 270 -3.82 7.57 -15.50
C SER A 270 -3.82 6.05 -15.75
N LEU A 271 -2.76 5.35 -15.35
CA LEU A 271 -2.55 3.92 -15.58
C LEU A 271 -3.21 3.00 -14.55
N MET A 272 -3.59 3.50 -13.36
CA MET A 272 -4.36 2.73 -12.35
C MET A 272 -5.63 2.08 -12.95
N SER A 273 -6.23 2.75 -13.94
CA SER A 273 -7.40 2.30 -14.68
C SER A 273 -7.20 0.98 -15.44
N GLN A 274 -5.97 0.63 -15.82
CA GLN A 274 -5.65 -0.53 -16.67
C GLN A 274 -5.86 -1.89 -15.97
N LYS A 275 -5.81 -2.97 -16.75
CA LYS A 275 -5.84 -4.36 -16.28
C LYS A 275 -4.42 -4.88 -16.05
N GLY A 276 -4.31 -6.01 -15.32
CA GLY A 276 -3.07 -6.73 -15.11
C GLY A 276 -2.04 -6.00 -14.23
N LEU A 277 -0.82 -6.55 -14.21
CA LEU A 277 0.34 -6.09 -13.43
C LEU A 277 0.63 -4.58 -13.58
N HIS A 278 0.26 -4.00 -14.72
CA HIS A 278 0.48 -2.61 -15.05
C HIS A 278 -0.41 -1.64 -14.27
N GLY A 279 -1.73 -1.91 -14.19
CA GLY A 279 -2.63 -1.14 -13.35
C GLY A 279 -2.35 -1.33 -11.85
N ALA A 280 -1.94 -2.55 -11.45
CA ALA A 280 -1.58 -2.86 -10.07
C ALA A 280 -0.30 -2.14 -9.60
N ALA A 281 0.78 -2.17 -10.40
CA ALA A 281 2.02 -1.47 -10.06
C ALA A 281 1.84 0.06 -10.01
N ALA A 282 1.03 0.60 -10.92
CA ALA A 282 0.66 2.01 -10.93
C ALA A 282 -0.16 2.40 -9.67
N PHE A 283 -1.17 1.60 -9.31
CA PHE A 283 -1.95 1.78 -8.08
C PHE A 283 -1.08 1.77 -6.82
N TRP A 284 -0.14 0.83 -6.73
CA TRP A 284 0.79 0.75 -5.60
C TRP A 284 1.71 1.99 -5.52
N TYR A 285 2.28 2.41 -6.65
CA TYR A 285 3.16 3.57 -6.71
C TYR A 285 2.45 4.84 -6.26
N VAL A 286 1.24 5.12 -6.77
CA VAL A 286 0.46 6.31 -6.41
C VAL A 286 0.21 6.36 -4.90
N ASN A 287 -0.26 5.27 -4.28
CA ASN A 287 -0.49 5.19 -2.83
C ASN A 287 0.81 5.34 -1.99
N THR A 288 1.97 5.04 -2.59
CA THR A 288 3.31 5.20 -1.99
C THR A 288 3.82 6.64 -2.08
N THR A 289 3.33 7.45 -3.03
CA THR A 289 3.67 8.87 -3.17
C THR A 289 2.81 9.80 -2.27
N ASN A 290 3.22 11.06 -2.18
CA ASN A 290 2.38 12.17 -1.67
C ASN A 290 1.82 13.02 -2.82
N LYS A 291 1.12 14.13 -2.51
CA LYS A 291 0.51 15.00 -3.54
C LYS A 291 1.50 15.53 -4.59
N ASN A 292 2.77 15.75 -4.24
CA ASN A 292 3.82 16.25 -5.13
C ASN A 292 4.59 15.12 -5.87
N GLY A 293 4.15 13.86 -5.78
CA GLY A 293 4.87 12.71 -6.36
C GLY A 293 6.05 12.19 -5.53
N ASN A 294 6.39 12.83 -4.40
CA ASN A 294 7.49 12.39 -3.54
C ASN A 294 7.15 11.06 -2.84
N VAL A 295 8.05 10.07 -2.97
CA VAL A 295 7.91 8.72 -2.40
C VAL A 295 8.15 8.73 -0.89
N ASP A 296 7.23 8.11 -0.15
CA ASP A 296 7.39 7.86 1.28
C ASP A 296 8.33 6.66 1.52
N LYS A 297 9.45 6.93 2.22
CA LYS A 297 10.50 5.95 2.54
C LYS A 297 10.03 4.83 3.48
N GLN A 298 8.96 5.04 4.26
CA GLN A 298 8.36 3.98 5.07
C GLN A 298 7.46 3.10 4.21
N LYS A 299 6.58 3.70 3.38
CA LYS A 299 5.70 2.95 2.47
C LYS A 299 6.47 2.08 1.47
N ARG A 300 7.62 2.56 0.94
CA ARG A 300 8.50 1.80 0.03
C ARG A 300 8.90 0.41 0.57
N LYS A 301 8.92 0.20 1.89
CA LYS A 301 9.25 -1.10 2.50
C LYS A 301 8.19 -2.17 2.28
N SER A 302 6.95 -1.82 1.97
CA SER A 302 5.88 -2.82 1.81
C SER A 302 6.09 -3.74 0.59
N LEU A 303 6.99 -3.38 -0.34
CA LEU A 303 7.47 -4.30 -1.38
C LEU A 303 8.16 -5.54 -0.82
N GLU A 304 8.81 -5.44 0.34
CA GLU A 304 9.52 -6.57 0.95
C GLU A 304 8.54 -7.60 1.54
N GLU A 305 7.28 -7.21 1.79
CA GLU A 305 6.20 -8.07 2.27
C GLU A 305 5.49 -8.82 1.12
N PHE A 306 5.71 -8.47 -0.16
CA PHE A 306 4.88 -8.94 -1.29
C PHE A 306 4.85 -10.47 -1.44
N ALA A 307 6.00 -11.12 -1.32
CA ALA A 307 6.09 -12.58 -1.45
C ALA A 307 5.36 -13.31 -0.31
N TYR A 308 5.43 -12.79 0.92
CA TYR A 308 4.74 -13.39 2.08
C TYR A 308 3.23 -13.12 2.04
N ALA A 309 2.85 -11.87 1.77
CA ALA A 309 1.47 -11.47 1.58
C ALA A 309 0.78 -12.24 0.44
N SER A 310 1.49 -12.57 -0.65
CA SER A 310 0.97 -13.42 -1.73
C SER A 310 0.34 -14.72 -1.21
N GLU A 311 1.04 -15.40 -0.30
CA GLU A 311 0.56 -16.67 0.26
C GLU A 311 -0.57 -16.45 1.29
N LEU A 312 -0.48 -15.42 2.14
CA LEU A 312 -1.56 -15.08 3.08
C LEU A 312 -2.87 -14.69 2.39
N TYR A 313 -2.81 -13.96 1.27
CA TYR A 313 -4.00 -13.53 0.52
C TYR A 313 -4.46 -14.57 -0.53
N LYS A 314 -3.74 -15.68 -0.71
CA LYS A 314 -3.94 -16.66 -1.79
C LYS A 314 -5.34 -17.28 -1.83
N ASN A 315 -5.87 -17.59 -0.65
CA ASN A 315 -7.17 -18.23 -0.45
C ASN A 315 -8.27 -17.22 -0.05
N VAL A 316 -7.97 -15.92 -0.01
CA VAL A 316 -8.94 -14.89 0.37
C VAL A 316 -9.91 -14.63 -0.79
N ILE A 317 -11.20 -14.60 -0.48
CA ILE A 317 -12.26 -14.35 -1.46
C ILE A 317 -12.43 -12.83 -1.62
N PHE A 318 -11.98 -12.30 -2.76
CA PHE A 318 -12.04 -10.87 -3.09
C PHE A 318 -13.35 -10.49 -3.77
N GLU A 319 -14.20 -9.73 -3.08
CA GLU A 319 -15.55 -9.37 -3.51
C GLU A 319 -15.70 -7.85 -3.71
N ARG A 320 -16.44 -7.44 -4.75
CA ARG A 320 -16.73 -6.03 -5.05
C ARG A 320 -18.21 -5.75 -4.92
N SER A 321 -18.64 -5.23 -3.78
CA SER A 321 -20.05 -4.94 -3.49
C SER A 321 -20.22 -3.78 -2.53
N ASN A 322 -21.40 -3.14 -2.56
CA ASN A 322 -21.84 -2.23 -1.51
C ASN A 322 -21.88 -2.97 -0.16
N ALA A 323 -21.40 -2.32 0.89
CA ALA A 323 -21.29 -2.91 2.23
C ALA A 323 -22.62 -3.40 2.81
N LEU A 324 -23.73 -2.69 2.58
CA LEU A 324 -25.06 -3.09 3.07
C LEU A 324 -25.51 -4.40 2.40
N TYR A 325 -25.44 -4.46 1.06
CA TYR A 325 -25.75 -5.66 0.27
C TYR A 325 -24.84 -6.84 0.63
N ARG A 326 -23.56 -6.58 0.94
CA ARG A 326 -22.65 -7.63 1.39
C ARG A 326 -23.05 -8.15 2.77
N LEU A 327 -23.42 -7.25 3.69
CA LEU A 327 -23.89 -7.59 5.03
C LEU A 327 -25.21 -8.37 5.03
N ASP A 328 -26.10 -8.23 4.03
CA ASP A 328 -27.33 -9.04 3.89
C ASP A 328 -27.07 -10.54 3.90
N LYS A 329 -25.91 -10.97 3.37
CA LYS A 329 -25.58 -12.39 3.22
C LYS A 329 -25.01 -13.03 4.49
N TRP A 330 -24.62 -12.23 5.48
CA TRP A 330 -23.81 -12.69 6.62
C TRP A 330 -24.33 -12.23 7.99
N TYR A 331 -25.20 -11.22 8.09
CA TYR A 331 -25.62 -10.70 9.39
C TYR A 331 -26.38 -11.71 10.27
N ASN A 332 -27.03 -12.71 9.67
CA ASN A 332 -27.72 -13.79 10.38
C ASN A 332 -26.84 -15.03 10.67
N ASP A 333 -25.60 -15.06 10.20
CA ASP A 333 -24.69 -16.20 10.36
C ASP A 333 -23.93 -16.10 11.69
N GLU A 334 -24.29 -16.94 12.66
CA GLU A 334 -23.65 -16.98 13.99
C GLU A 334 -22.19 -17.43 13.94
N LYS A 335 -21.76 -18.10 12.86
CA LYS A 335 -20.38 -18.51 12.59
C LYS A 335 -19.56 -17.47 11.82
N ALA A 336 -20.13 -16.30 11.51
CA ALA A 336 -19.43 -15.21 10.86
C ALA A 336 -18.83 -14.21 11.86
N PHE A 337 -17.59 -13.78 11.60
CA PHE A 337 -16.97 -12.63 12.25
C PHE A 337 -16.82 -11.45 11.27
N ILE A 338 -17.54 -10.36 11.51
CA ILE A 338 -17.64 -9.22 10.59
C ILE A 338 -16.84 -8.02 11.09
N LEU A 339 -15.89 -7.55 10.28
CA LEU A 339 -15.10 -6.34 10.52
C LEU A 339 -15.70 -5.16 9.77
N VAL A 340 -15.93 -4.05 10.45
CA VAL A 340 -16.62 -2.88 9.89
C VAL A 340 -15.81 -1.60 10.15
N ASP A 341 -14.94 -1.23 9.21
CA ASP A 341 -14.09 -0.03 9.25
C ASP A 341 -14.43 0.96 8.09
N PRO A 342 -15.61 1.60 8.13
CA PRO A 342 -16.09 2.48 7.05
C PRO A 342 -15.28 3.79 6.98
N PRO A 343 -15.47 4.62 5.93
CA PRO A 343 -15.19 6.05 6.04
C PRO A 343 -15.88 6.62 7.28
N TYR A 344 -15.22 7.49 8.04
CA TYR A 344 -15.82 8.01 9.28
C TYR A 344 -16.72 9.21 8.99
N PRO A 345 -17.89 9.32 9.66
CA PRO A 345 -18.81 10.42 9.42
C PRO A 345 -18.13 11.75 9.74
N TYR A 346 -18.52 12.81 9.03
CA TYR A 346 -17.95 14.16 9.18
C TYR A 346 -16.43 14.28 8.88
N THR A 347 -15.80 13.24 8.31
CA THR A 347 -14.40 13.29 7.83
C THR A 347 -14.31 13.49 6.32
N LEU A 348 -13.11 13.58 5.76
CA LEU A 348 -12.87 13.94 4.34
C LEU A 348 -13.04 12.78 3.34
N GLY A 349 -13.80 11.72 3.68
CA GLY A 349 -14.17 10.66 2.74
C GLY A 349 -12.99 9.83 2.21
N TYR A 350 -13.15 9.20 1.04
CA TYR A 350 -12.05 8.50 0.39
C TYR A 350 -11.19 9.41 -0.50
N LEU A 351 -11.70 10.55 -0.98
CA LEU A 351 -10.95 11.52 -1.78
C LEU A 351 -11.39 12.99 -1.54
N HIS A 352 -10.51 13.92 -1.89
CA HIS A 352 -10.75 15.35 -1.71
C HIS A 352 -11.76 15.91 -2.72
N LEU A 353 -13.04 16.02 -2.31
CA LEU A 353 -13.97 17.16 -2.48
C LEU A 353 -15.38 16.72 -2.06
N LEU A 354 -16.08 17.51 -1.23
CA LEU A 354 -17.48 17.27 -0.81
C LEU A 354 -17.77 15.87 -0.20
N ALA A 355 -17.11 15.59 0.93
CA ALA A 355 -17.03 14.27 1.56
C ALA A 355 -18.30 13.68 2.22
N ASN A 356 -19.50 14.00 1.73
CA ASN A 356 -20.74 13.33 2.11
C ASN A 356 -21.27 12.36 1.03
N GLU A 357 -20.79 12.43 -0.22
CA GLU A 357 -21.32 11.60 -1.32
C GLU A 357 -20.77 10.15 -1.30
N ASP A 358 -19.51 9.95 -0.93
CA ASP A 358 -18.86 8.61 -0.90
C ASP A 358 -19.53 7.62 0.08
N PHE A 359 -20.00 8.11 1.24
CA PHE A 359 -20.68 7.32 2.26
C PHE A 359 -21.50 8.22 3.21
N ALA A 360 -22.69 8.62 2.76
CA ALA A 360 -23.55 9.57 3.50
C ALA A 360 -23.98 9.06 4.88
N LEU A 361 -24.36 10.00 5.76
CA LEU A 361 -24.82 9.71 7.13
C LEU A 361 -26.00 8.72 7.15
N GLU A 362 -26.92 8.80 6.20
CA GLU A 362 -28.01 7.84 6.03
C GLU A 362 -27.55 6.40 5.79
N VAL A 363 -26.39 6.21 5.14
CA VAL A 363 -25.78 4.90 4.89
C VAL A 363 -25.14 4.37 6.18
N HIS A 364 -24.55 5.23 7.00
CA HIS A 364 -24.16 4.88 8.38
C HIS A 364 -25.37 4.45 9.22
N VAL A 365 -26.49 5.18 9.17
CA VAL A 365 -27.73 4.83 9.90
C VAL A 365 -28.25 3.46 9.48
N LYS A 366 -28.30 3.19 8.17
CA LYS A 366 -28.69 1.88 7.63
C LYS A 366 -27.70 0.76 8.03
N LEU A 367 -26.41 1.07 8.17
CA LEU A 367 -25.37 0.12 8.57
C LEU A 367 -25.47 -0.25 10.05
N TYR A 368 -25.50 0.71 10.98
CA TYR A 368 -25.54 0.39 12.41
C TYR A 368 -26.87 -0.23 12.84
N ASN A 369 -28.01 0.24 12.30
CA ASN A 369 -29.32 -0.36 12.60
C ASN A 369 -29.41 -1.84 12.19
N LYS A 370 -28.66 -2.23 11.15
CA LYS A 370 -28.58 -3.62 10.70
C LYS A 370 -27.62 -4.46 11.56
N LEU A 371 -26.49 -3.89 11.99
CA LEU A 371 -25.56 -4.54 12.92
C LEU A 371 -26.18 -4.77 14.31
N LEU A 372 -27.04 -3.86 14.78
CA LEU A 372 -27.81 -4.02 16.02
C LEU A 372 -28.75 -5.25 16.00
N ASN A 373 -29.13 -5.72 14.82
CA ASN A 373 -29.97 -6.89 14.61
C ASN A 373 -29.18 -8.10 14.06
N ALA A 374 -27.84 -8.04 14.05
CA ALA A 374 -26.98 -9.10 13.55
C ALA A 374 -26.70 -10.17 14.61
N LYS A 375 -26.94 -11.43 14.23
CA LYS A 375 -26.52 -12.63 14.98
C LYS A 375 -25.01 -12.89 14.88
N ALA A 376 -24.43 -12.54 13.74
CA ALA A 376 -22.98 -12.61 13.51
C ALA A 376 -22.21 -11.82 14.56
N THR A 377 -21.03 -12.30 14.93
CA THR A 377 -20.14 -11.52 15.82
C THR A 377 -19.54 -10.38 14.99
N TRP A 378 -19.53 -9.15 15.49
CA TRP A 378 -18.99 -8.02 14.73
C TRP A 378 -18.18 -7.03 15.55
N VAL A 379 -17.26 -6.34 14.88
CA VAL A 379 -16.53 -5.18 15.41
C VAL A 379 -16.67 -3.99 14.47
N TYR A 380 -17.11 -2.85 15.01
CA TYR A 380 -17.26 -1.58 14.32
C TYR A 380 -16.20 -0.60 14.78
N PHE A 381 -15.46 -0.02 13.84
CA PHE A 381 -14.42 0.98 14.09
C PHE A 381 -14.92 2.37 13.69
N GLY A 382 -14.62 3.38 14.51
CA GLY A 382 -14.75 4.77 14.11
C GLY A 382 -14.06 5.72 15.08
N ARG A 383 -14.35 7.02 14.96
CA ARG A 383 -13.66 8.07 15.71
C ARG A 383 -14.66 8.99 16.41
N THR A 384 -14.42 9.21 17.71
CA THR A 384 -15.24 10.06 18.60
C THR A 384 -14.71 11.48 18.73
N ASP A 385 -13.62 11.84 18.03
CA ASP A 385 -13.09 13.21 17.96
C ASP A 385 -12.74 13.67 16.53
N ALA A 386 -12.74 14.99 16.34
CA ALA A 386 -12.51 15.63 15.06
C ALA A 386 -11.05 15.45 14.59
N PRO A 387 -10.78 15.22 13.28
CA PRO A 387 -9.43 14.94 12.77
C PRO A 387 -8.40 16.06 13.03
N ARG A 388 -7.49 15.84 13.98
CA ARG A 388 -6.49 16.85 14.40
C ARG A 388 -5.36 17.09 13.38
N SER A 389 -5.25 16.27 12.34
CA SER A 389 -4.15 16.26 11.35
C SER A 389 -4.13 17.45 10.39
N HIS A 390 -5.21 18.22 10.26
CA HIS A 390 -5.36 19.27 9.23
C HIS A 390 -5.52 20.70 9.78
N ARG A 391 -5.42 20.90 11.11
CA ARG A 391 -6.10 22.00 11.81
C ARG A 391 -5.21 22.79 12.79
N ASN A 392 -4.05 23.29 12.34
CA ASN A 392 -3.18 24.15 13.18
C ASN A 392 -3.82 25.52 13.56
N ASN A 393 -4.72 26.05 12.72
CA ASN A 393 -5.27 27.41 12.87
C ASN A 393 -6.79 27.46 13.13
N GLN A 394 -7.41 26.39 13.67
CA GLN A 394 -8.86 26.40 13.91
C GLN A 394 -9.28 26.95 15.27
N ASN A 395 -10.43 27.62 15.29
CA ASN A 395 -11.11 28.08 16.50
C ASN A 395 -11.45 26.90 17.42
N LYS A 396 -10.96 26.93 18.67
CA LYS A 396 -11.21 25.90 19.70
C LYS A 396 -12.70 25.60 19.89
N LYS A 397 -13.58 26.61 19.80
CA LYS A 397 -15.04 26.41 19.93
C LYS A 397 -15.61 25.53 18.82
N LYS A 398 -15.21 25.76 17.56
CA LYS A 398 -15.65 24.92 16.44
C LYS A 398 -15.12 23.49 16.61
N LEU A 399 -13.85 23.33 16.95
CA LEU A 399 -13.27 22.00 17.14
C LEU A 399 -13.97 21.21 18.26
N ALA A 400 -14.32 21.85 19.38
CA ALA A 400 -15.09 21.19 20.45
C ALA A 400 -16.53 20.83 20.02
N PHE A 401 -17.16 21.62 19.13
CA PHE A 401 -18.46 21.29 18.55
C PHE A 401 -18.36 20.12 17.56
N ASP A 402 -17.36 20.14 16.66
CA ASP A 402 -17.06 19.02 15.76
C ASP A 402 -16.79 17.72 16.57
N ASP A 403 -16.05 17.79 17.70
CA ASP A 403 -15.82 16.67 18.62
C ASP A 403 -17.14 16.12 19.19
N VAL A 404 -18.04 16.99 19.66
CA VAL A 404 -19.37 16.57 20.17
C VAL A 404 -20.19 15.89 19.07
N GLN A 405 -20.20 16.40 17.82
CA GLN A 405 -20.91 15.74 16.72
C GLN A 405 -20.38 14.33 16.41
N HIS A 406 -19.06 14.13 16.50
CA HIS A 406 -18.43 12.81 16.34
C HIS A 406 -18.82 11.84 17.47
N LEU A 407 -18.90 12.32 18.71
CA LEU A 407 -19.28 11.51 19.87
C LEU A 407 -20.78 11.18 19.90
N SER A 408 -21.65 12.18 19.73
CA SER A 408 -23.10 11.99 19.73
C SER A 408 -23.56 10.98 18.68
N PHE A 409 -23.00 11.03 17.46
CA PHE A 409 -23.27 9.99 16.44
C PHE A 409 -23.00 8.57 16.95
N PHE A 410 -21.92 8.39 17.73
CA PHE A 410 -21.55 7.08 18.29
C PHE A 410 -22.48 6.65 19.43
N ASP A 411 -22.81 7.58 20.33
CA ASP A 411 -23.68 7.31 21.46
C ASP A 411 -25.12 7.05 20.99
N ASP A 412 -25.67 7.89 20.10
CA ASP A 412 -26.97 7.70 19.42
C ASP A 412 -27.04 6.36 18.65
N ALA A 413 -25.93 5.93 18.04
CA ALA A 413 -25.85 4.69 17.27
C ALA A 413 -25.79 3.44 18.16
N PHE A 414 -25.11 3.48 19.32
CA PHE A 414 -24.68 2.26 20.02
C PHE A 414 -24.87 2.26 21.56
N GLN A 415 -24.97 3.40 22.23
CA GLN A 415 -25.08 3.46 23.70
C GLN A 415 -26.44 2.94 24.19
N ASN A 416 -26.43 2.25 25.33
CA ASN A 416 -27.57 1.61 25.97
C ASN A 416 -28.21 0.45 25.17
N LYS A 417 -27.58 -0.02 24.07
CA LYS A 417 -28.12 -1.07 23.18
C LYS A 417 -27.58 -2.48 23.44
N GLY A 418 -27.13 -2.76 24.66
CA GLY A 418 -26.56 -4.06 25.04
C GLY A 418 -25.19 -4.38 24.44
N LEU A 419 -24.49 -3.35 23.93
CA LEU A 419 -23.19 -3.49 23.26
C LEU A 419 -22.01 -3.25 24.21
N PHE A 420 -20.81 -3.54 23.72
CA PHE A 420 -19.54 -3.30 24.41
C PHE A 420 -18.64 -2.37 23.59
N TYR A 421 -17.79 -1.58 24.24
CA TYR A 421 -16.84 -0.68 23.57
C TYR A 421 -15.45 -0.64 24.22
N MET A 422 -14.46 -0.22 23.43
CA MET A 422 -13.10 0.10 23.86
C MET A 422 -12.57 1.32 23.10
N ASP A 423 -12.14 2.34 23.83
CA ASP A 423 -11.49 3.53 23.25
C ASP A 423 -9.97 3.37 23.18
N ARG A 424 -9.37 3.80 22.08
CA ARG A 424 -7.91 3.81 21.87
C ARG A 424 -7.45 5.17 21.35
N LYS A 425 -6.43 5.76 22.02
CA LYS A 425 -5.78 6.98 21.54
C LYS A 425 -4.84 6.63 20.38
N VAL A 426 -5.11 7.21 19.20
CA VAL A 426 -4.36 6.99 17.96
C VAL A 426 -3.79 8.34 17.51
N ASN A 427 -2.49 8.54 17.72
CA ASN A 427 -1.79 9.82 17.54
C ASN A 427 -2.38 10.96 18.40
N LYS A 428 -3.22 11.81 17.81
CA LYS A 428 -3.91 12.95 18.47
C LYS A 428 -5.43 12.76 18.54
N ASN A 429 -5.92 11.60 18.10
CA ASN A 429 -7.33 11.28 17.94
C ASN A 429 -7.72 10.11 18.85
N THR A 430 -9.02 9.79 18.91
CA THR A 430 -9.60 8.72 19.72
C THR A 430 -10.46 7.84 18.83
N GLU A 431 -10.02 6.61 18.59
CA GLU A 431 -10.81 5.64 17.83
C GLU A 431 -11.55 4.72 18.81
N ARG A 432 -12.88 4.68 18.68
CA ARG A 432 -13.81 3.86 19.46
C ARG A 432 -14.09 2.59 18.66
N ILE A 433 -13.93 1.45 19.31
CA ILE A 433 -14.22 0.13 18.76
C ILE A 433 -15.43 -0.40 19.51
N VAL A 434 -16.50 -0.76 18.79
CA VAL A 434 -17.77 -1.25 19.35
C VAL A 434 -18.00 -2.68 18.89
N SER A 435 -18.64 -3.50 19.73
CA SER A 435 -18.98 -4.90 19.40
C SER A 435 -20.27 -5.35 20.08
N ASN A 436 -20.94 -6.35 19.49
CA ASN A 436 -21.97 -7.16 20.15
C ASN A 436 -21.39 -8.27 21.05
N TYR A 437 -20.06 -8.34 21.21
CA TYR A 437 -19.37 -9.38 21.96
C TYR A 437 -18.42 -8.79 23.03
N PRO A 438 -18.37 -9.34 24.26
CA PRO A 438 -17.56 -8.83 25.36
C PRO A 438 -16.08 -9.27 25.24
N PHE A 439 -15.39 -8.75 24.23
CA PHE A 439 -13.93 -8.92 24.10
C PHE A 439 -13.19 -8.41 25.34
N GLU A 440 -12.10 -9.10 25.72
CA GLU A 440 -11.30 -8.76 26.89
C GLU A 440 -10.84 -7.28 26.85
N GLY A 441 -11.14 -6.53 27.91
CA GLY A 441 -10.83 -5.09 28.02
C GLY A 441 -11.83 -4.14 27.34
N PHE A 442 -12.90 -4.65 26.74
CA PHE A 442 -14.08 -3.83 26.41
C PHE A 442 -14.95 -3.64 27.67
N LYS A 443 -15.73 -2.56 27.70
CA LYS A 443 -16.71 -2.24 28.75
C LYS A 443 -18.13 -2.24 28.18
N PRO A 444 -19.17 -2.52 28.98
CA PRO A 444 -20.56 -2.28 28.56
C PRO A 444 -20.75 -0.83 28.11
N TYR A 445 -21.37 -0.63 26.95
CA TYR A 445 -21.61 0.69 26.37
C TYR A 445 -22.95 1.23 26.87
N VAL A 446 -22.96 1.63 28.15
CA VAL A 446 -24.10 2.28 28.81
C VAL A 446 -23.82 3.76 29.03
N GLU A 447 -24.87 4.52 29.32
CA GLU A 447 -24.75 5.86 29.88
C GLU A 447 -24.25 5.76 31.34
N GLU A 448 -23.12 6.39 31.65
CA GLU A 448 -22.64 6.51 33.03
C GLU A 448 -23.55 7.47 33.80
N ARG A 449 -24.63 6.91 34.39
CA ARG A 449 -25.47 7.64 35.34
C ARG A 449 -24.60 8.15 36.48
N VAL A 450 -24.32 9.45 36.47
CA VAL A 450 -23.68 10.14 37.60
C VAL A 450 -24.62 10.01 38.79
N SER A 451 -24.33 9.07 39.68
CA SER A 451 -25.03 8.96 40.96
C SER A 451 -24.77 10.25 41.74
N SER A 452 -25.78 11.09 41.85
CA SER A 452 -25.73 12.33 42.62
C SER A 452 -25.74 11.98 44.11
N SER A 453 -24.63 11.46 44.60
CA SER A 453 -24.34 11.17 46.01
C SER A 453 -24.09 12.46 46.78
N ILE A 454 -25.05 13.38 46.71
CA ILE A 454 -25.22 14.45 47.68
C ILE A 454 -25.95 13.79 48.85
N GLU A 455 -25.16 13.27 49.79
CA GLU A 455 -25.70 12.86 51.08
C GLU A 455 -26.32 14.10 51.74
N ILE A 456 -27.60 14.02 52.05
CA ILE A 456 -28.31 15.09 52.74
C ILE A 456 -27.95 14.96 54.23
N GLU A 457 -26.92 15.69 54.67
CA GLU A 457 -26.68 15.87 56.11
C GLU A 457 -27.84 16.66 56.72
N GLU A 458 -28.74 15.95 57.42
CA GLU A 458 -29.76 16.56 58.27
C GLU A 458 -29.09 17.32 59.42
N THR A 459 -28.81 18.61 59.22
CA THR A 459 -28.33 19.51 60.27
C THR A 459 -29.44 20.38 60.84
N GLU A 460 -29.46 20.44 62.16
CA GLU A 460 -30.63 20.73 62.99
C GLU A 460 -31.31 22.09 62.80
N LYS A 461 -32.64 22.05 62.99
CA LYS A 461 -33.56 23.13 63.36
C LYS A 461 -32.91 24.40 63.95
N VAL A 462 -33.15 25.53 63.29
CA VAL A 462 -33.34 26.81 64.00
C VAL A 462 -34.71 27.36 63.61
N VAL A 463 -35.56 27.63 64.61
CA VAL A 463 -36.90 28.20 64.44
C VAL A 463 -36.86 29.68 64.79
N LEU A 464 -37.23 30.53 63.84
CA LEU A 464 -37.71 31.89 64.11
C LEU A 464 -38.97 32.17 63.29
N SER A 465 -39.83 33.03 63.85
CA SER A 465 -41.27 33.12 63.59
C SER A 465 -41.62 34.12 62.46
N PRO A 466 -42.89 34.22 62.00
CA PRO A 466 -43.21 34.77 60.69
C PRO A 466 -43.35 36.29 60.64
N VAL A 467 -43.31 36.83 59.40
CA VAL A 467 -43.83 38.16 59.01
C VAL A 467 -44.69 37.97 57.77
N GLU A 468 -45.81 38.68 57.68
CA GLU A 468 -46.81 38.57 56.61
C GLU A 468 -46.60 39.55 55.45
N ALA A 469 -47.24 39.25 54.31
CA ALA A 469 -47.45 40.11 53.13
C ALA A 469 -46.18 40.51 52.32
N GLU A 470 -46.23 40.75 51.01
CA GLU A 470 -47.36 41.11 50.13
C GLU A 470 -47.47 40.27 48.84
N LYS A 471 -48.60 40.41 48.12
CA LYS A 471 -48.82 39.94 46.75
C LYS A 471 -49.13 41.13 45.83
N PRO A 472 -48.26 41.44 44.87
CA PRO A 472 -48.74 41.76 43.51
C PRO A 472 -47.77 41.23 42.41
N LYS A 473 -48.15 41.08 41.13
CA LYS A 473 -49.47 41.02 40.47
C LYS A 473 -49.31 40.27 39.15
N GLU A 474 -50.37 39.64 38.67
CA GLU A 474 -50.45 38.99 37.35
C GLU A 474 -50.80 40.05 36.29
N ILE A 475 -50.08 40.11 35.16
CA ILE A 475 -50.35 41.05 34.04
C ILE A 475 -50.06 40.41 32.67
N VAL A 476 -51.12 39.85 32.07
CA VAL A 476 -51.34 39.54 30.63
C VAL A 476 -52.87 39.70 30.47
N PRO A 477 -53.42 40.51 29.54
CA PRO A 477 -53.41 40.14 28.10
C PRO A 477 -53.54 41.25 27.02
N SER A 478 -53.03 40.95 25.81
CA SER A 478 -53.66 41.17 24.47
C SER A 478 -54.08 42.59 23.99
N PRO A 479 -54.54 42.76 22.72
CA PRO A 479 -54.29 42.06 21.43
C PRO A 479 -53.78 43.06 20.34
N VAL A 480 -54.29 42.97 19.09
CA VAL A 480 -54.19 43.91 17.94
C VAL A 480 -52.89 43.82 17.10
N ASP A 481 -52.93 43.61 15.77
CA ASP A 481 -54.03 43.13 14.92
C ASP A 481 -53.55 42.40 13.64
N ALA A 482 -54.53 41.87 12.91
CA ALA A 482 -54.43 41.07 11.69
C ALA A 482 -53.82 41.75 10.45
N GLU A 483 -53.39 40.92 9.50
CA GLU A 483 -53.75 41.09 8.08
C GLU A 483 -53.99 39.69 7.44
N GLU A 484 -54.80 39.62 6.39
CA GLU A 484 -55.46 38.38 5.94
C GLU A 484 -54.80 37.75 4.69
N THR A 485 -54.86 36.43 4.54
CA THR A 485 -55.12 35.80 3.22
C THR A 485 -55.61 34.35 3.32
N GLU A 486 -56.83 34.10 2.84
CA GLU A 486 -57.31 32.83 2.28
C GLU A 486 -56.53 32.48 0.98
N VAL A 487 -56.57 31.30 0.33
CA VAL A 487 -57.26 29.99 0.42
C VAL A 487 -56.22 28.91 -0.08
N THR A 488 -56.40 27.59 -0.16
CA THR A 488 -57.55 26.65 -0.11
C THR A 488 -57.09 25.28 0.43
N VAL A 489 -58.02 24.34 0.68
CA VAL A 489 -57.72 22.90 0.88
C VAL A 489 -58.00 22.12 -0.40
N SER A 490 -57.15 21.13 -0.76
CA SER A 490 -57.52 20.02 -1.66
C SER A 490 -56.56 18.83 -1.54
N SER A 491 -57.13 17.63 -1.52
CA SER A 491 -56.48 16.31 -1.52
C SER A 491 -57.49 15.29 -2.08
N PRO A 492 -57.08 14.05 -2.41
CA PRO A 492 -55.90 13.64 -3.18
C PRO A 492 -56.35 13.06 -4.54
N VAL A 493 -55.41 12.54 -5.36
CA VAL A 493 -55.76 11.72 -6.55
C VAL A 493 -55.00 10.40 -6.51
N GLN A 494 -55.75 9.29 -6.56
CA GLN A 494 -55.26 7.97 -6.96
C GLN A 494 -55.58 7.76 -8.44
N ILE A 495 -54.63 7.23 -9.21
CA ILE A 495 -54.89 6.43 -10.43
C ILE A 495 -53.91 5.24 -10.40
N GLU A 496 -54.29 4.15 -11.05
CA GLU A 496 -53.75 2.80 -10.87
C GLU A 496 -52.55 2.45 -11.77
N GLU A 497 -52.17 1.17 -11.70
CA GLU A 497 -51.12 0.45 -12.42
C GLU A 497 -51.18 0.60 -13.95
N THR A 498 -50.03 0.41 -14.63
CA THR A 498 -49.88 -0.74 -15.56
C THR A 498 -48.45 -0.95 -16.07
N GLU A 499 -48.10 -2.24 -16.17
CA GLU A 499 -47.21 -2.94 -17.11
C GLU A 499 -45.69 -2.64 -17.25
N THR A 500 -45.00 -3.75 -17.49
CA THR A 500 -43.57 -3.90 -17.79
C THR A 500 -43.29 -3.90 -19.29
N VAL A 501 -42.18 -3.30 -19.74
CA VAL A 501 -41.61 -3.55 -21.08
C VAL A 501 -40.10 -3.76 -20.97
N GLU A 502 -39.61 -4.88 -21.49
CA GLU A 502 -38.17 -5.13 -21.70
C GLU A 502 -37.66 -4.29 -22.89
N SER A 503 -36.42 -3.79 -22.85
CA SER A 503 -35.76 -3.29 -24.06
C SER A 503 -34.40 -3.97 -24.29
N THR A 504 -34.32 -4.65 -25.43
CA THR A 504 -33.25 -5.56 -25.82
C THR A 504 -31.95 -4.81 -26.16
N VAL A 505 -30.81 -5.48 -25.97
CA VAL A 505 -29.50 -4.99 -26.43
C VAL A 505 -29.48 -4.86 -27.96
N HIS A 506 -29.20 -3.65 -28.46
CA HIS A 506 -28.71 -3.45 -29.82
C HIS A 506 -27.26 -2.99 -29.82
N THR A 507 -26.38 -3.84 -30.34
CA THR A 507 -25.02 -3.49 -30.73
C THR A 507 -24.99 -3.13 -32.22
N GLU A 508 -24.62 -1.90 -32.56
CA GLU A 508 -24.29 -1.54 -33.95
C GLU A 508 -22.80 -1.18 -34.10
N SER A 509 -22.25 -1.46 -35.28
CA SER A 509 -20.84 -1.38 -35.59
C SER A 509 -20.53 -0.18 -36.50
N PHE A 510 -19.71 0.76 -36.01
CA PHE A 510 -19.23 1.86 -36.83
C PHE A 510 -17.95 1.49 -37.60
N HIS A 511 -18.15 1.08 -38.86
CA HIS A 511 -17.07 1.03 -39.85
C HIS A 511 -16.65 2.44 -40.25
N ALA A 512 -15.34 2.67 -40.38
CA ALA A 512 -14.80 3.92 -40.90
C ALA A 512 -15.11 4.10 -42.39
N LYS A 513 -15.33 5.36 -42.81
CA LYS A 513 -15.17 5.81 -44.20
C LYS A 513 -14.17 6.95 -44.24
N GLU A 514 -13.17 6.82 -45.10
CA GLU A 514 -12.30 7.93 -45.48
C GLU A 514 -13.09 8.95 -46.32
N ILE A 515 -12.78 10.23 -46.15
CA ILE A 515 -13.10 11.27 -47.14
C ILE A 515 -11.78 11.93 -47.49
N LYS A 516 -11.38 11.84 -48.76
CA LYS A 516 -10.29 12.63 -49.32
C LYS A 516 -10.86 13.91 -49.91
N THR A 517 -10.20 15.03 -49.66
CA THR A 517 -10.27 16.24 -50.48
C THR A 517 -8.86 16.80 -50.62
N ASP A 518 -8.27 16.64 -51.79
CA ASP A 518 -7.05 17.35 -52.15
C ASP A 518 -7.37 18.83 -52.40
N ASN A 519 -6.48 19.73 -51.99
CA ASN A 519 -6.35 21.06 -52.58
C ASN A 519 -4.93 21.58 -52.31
N HIS A 520 -4.21 21.90 -53.38
CA HIS A 520 -2.86 22.44 -53.34
C HIS A 520 -2.87 23.94 -53.68
N GLU A 521 -2.57 24.78 -52.70
CA GLU A 521 -1.96 26.09 -52.92
C GLU A 521 -0.76 26.24 -51.99
N THR A 522 0.34 26.80 -52.52
CA THR A 522 1.64 26.80 -51.85
C THR A 522 2.42 28.08 -52.14
N VAL A 523 2.40 29.01 -51.19
CA VAL A 523 3.35 30.14 -51.10
C VAL A 523 3.74 30.35 -49.63
N ILE A 524 4.88 29.75 -49.25
CA ILE A 524 6.05 30.38 -48.57
C ILE A 524 5.75 31.77 -47.92
N GLU A 525 5.98 32.07 -46.64
CA GLU A 525 6.87 31.49 -45.61
C GLU A 525 6.40 31.87 -44.19
N GLU A 526 6.40 30.96 -43.21
CA GLU A 526 6.74 31.29 -41.81
C GLU A 526 7.08 30.01 -41.00
N ASP A 527 8.28 29.96 -40.43
CA ASP A 527 8.88 28.69 -39.99
C ASP A 527 8.54 28.34 -38.51
N THR A 528 7.34 27.81 -38.28
CA THR A 528 6.88 27.35 -36.94
C THR A 528 6.44 25.89 -36.91
N LYS A 529 7.29 24.98 -37.41
CA LYS A 529 7.09 23.52 -37.25
C LYS A 529 7.10 23.09 -35.79
N LYS A 530 5.90 23.01 -35.20
CA LYS A 530 5.60 22.24 -33.99
C LYS A 530 5.94 20.77 -34.23
N GLU A 531 7.17 20.36 -33.90
CA GLU A 531 7.44 18.92 -33.73
C GLU A 531 6.51 18.35 -32.66
N HIS A 532 5.84 17.24 -32.99
CA HIS A 532 5.07 16.49 -32.00
C HIS A 532 6.01 15.93 -30.93
N LYS A 533 6.13 16.65 -29.80
CA LYS A 533 6.60 16.11 -28.51
C LYS A 533 5.58 15.10 -27.97
N GLU A 534 5.39 13.98 -28.69
CA GLU A 534 4.78 12.77 -28.15
C GLU A 534 5.68 12.32 -27.00
N CYS A 535 5.26 12.66 -25.78
CA CYS A 535 6.17 12.88 -24.67
C CYS A 535 7.11 11.69 -24.43
N CYS A 536 8.41 11.96 -24.26
CA CYS A 536 9.39 10.94 -23.95
C CYS A 536 9.00 10.12 -22.70
N VAL A 537 8.24 10.72 -21.76
CA VAL A 537 7.65 10.03 -20.61
C VAL A 537 6.57 9.03 -21.04
N ILE A 538 5.66 9.35 -21.96
CA ILE A 538 4.67 8.38 -22.49
C ILE A 538 5.36 7.25 -23.24
N LYS A 539 6.41 7.54 -24.03
CA LYS A 539 7.26 6.50 -24.66
C LYS A 539 8.04 5.67 -23.64
N PHE A 540 8.48 6.27 -22.53
CA PHE A 540 9.14 5.59 -21.43
C PHE A 540 8.18 4.65 -20.67
N PHE A 541 6.99 5.13 -20.29
CA PHE A 541 5.92 4.29 -19.74
C PHE A 541 5.56 3.16 -20.69
N ARG A 542 5.26 3.45 -21.97
CA ARG A 542 5.02 2.41 -22.99
C ARG A 542 6.18 1.43 -23.17
N LYS A 543 7.40 1.73 -22.74
CA LYS A 543 8.57 0.83 -22.82
C LYS A 543 8.78 0.02 -21.54
N LEU A 544 8.69 0.67 -20.38
CA LEU A 544 8.72 0.06 -19.05
C LEU A 544 7.51 -0.87 -18.83
N PHE A 545 6.40 -0.57 -19.53
CA PHE A 545 5.15 -1.34 -19.56
C PHE A 545 5.03 -2.26 -20.81
N ARG A 546 6.13 -2.53 -21.55
CA ARG A 546 6.19 -3.48 -22.69
C ARG A 546 7.21 -4.61 -22.53
N CYS A 547 7.68 -4.89 -21.31
CA CYS A 547 8.15 -6.25 -21.01
C CYS A 547 6.94 -7.19 -21.21
N ARG A 548 7.03 -8.06 -22.23
CA ARG A 548 5.96 -8.99 -22.62
C ARG A 548 5.59 -9.94 -21.47
N GLU A 549 4.38 -10.48 -21.60
CA GLU A 549 3.94 -11.75 -21.01
C GLU A 549 4.86 -12.90 -21.46
#